data_AF-A0A9N9IW40-F1
#
_entry.id   AF-A0A9N9IW40-F1
#
_cell.length_a   1.000
_cell.length_b   1.000
_cell.length_c   1.000
_cell.angle_alpha   90.00
_cell.angle_beta   90.00
_cell.angle_gamma   90.00
#
_symmetry.space_group_name_H-M   'P 1'
#
loop_
_entity.id
_entity.type
_entity.pdbx_description
1 polymer ?
#
loop_
_entity_poly.entity_id
_entity_poly.type
_entity_poly.pdbx_seq_one_letter_code
_entity_poly.pdbx_strand_id
1 'polypeptide(L)' 'MTDIEEIIDLYAEIPSFHKDYTYLLNQLPQSLINDAWKHLITRKRIKLTNIEASYINSEIESFLKREIERYNRQKLQSSK' A
#
# COMPACT_ATOMS: atom_id res chain seq x y z
N MET A 1 -12.98 -21.47 -18.81
CA MET A 1 -12.88 -20.40 -19.83
C MET A 1 -12.55 -19.17 -19.02
N THR A 2 -11.27 -18.83 -18.92
CA THR A 2 -10.81 -17.67 -18.14
C THR A 2 -11.38 -16.44 -18.82
N ASP A 3 -12.22 -15.70 -18.10
CA ASP A 3 -12.85 -14.51 -18.64
C ASP A 3 -11.76 -13.50 -19.01
N ILE A 4 -11.94 -12.84 -20.15
CA ILE A 4 -10.97 -11.84 -20.66
C ILE A 4 -10.73 -10.74 -19.60
N GLU A 5 -11.71 -10.46 -18.75
CA GLU A 5 -11.59 -9.58 -17.58
C GLU A 5 -10.58 -10.11 -16.54
N GLU A 6 -10.57 -11.41 -16.27
CA GLU A 6 -9.64 -12.07 -15.34
C GLU A 6 -8.19 -12.06 -15.88
N ILE A 7 -8.02 -12.07 -17.21
CA ILE A 7 -6.72 -11.95 -17.88
C ILE A 7 -6.25 -10.49 -17.92
N ILE A 8 -7.16 -9.53 -18.11
CA ILE A 8 -6.84 -8.10 -18.03
C ILE A 8 -6.46 -7.72 -16.60
N ASP A 9 -7.11 -8.24 -15.56
CA ASP A 9 -6.70 -8.06 -14.16
C ASP A 9 -5.35 -8.75 -13.83
N LEU A 10 -4.94 -9.76 -14.61
CA LEU A 10 -3.64 -10.45 -14.48
C LEU A 10 -2.49 -9.69 -15.16
N TYR A 11 -2.78 -8.85 -16.16
CA TYR A 11 -1.80 -8.07 -16.95
C TYR A 11 -1.91 -6.55 -16.77
N ALA A 12 -3.00 -6.05 -16.18
CA ALA A 12 -3.03 -4.74 -15.55
C ALA A 12 -2.01 -4.80 -14.41
N GLU A 13 -1.01 -3.94 -14.47
CA GLU A 13 0.01 -3.79 -13.42
C GLU A 13 -0.62 -4.03 -12.05
N ILE A 14 -0.13 -5.05 -11.32
CA ILE A 14 -0.59 -5.36 -9.97
C ILE A 14 -0.76 -4.02 -9.25
N PRO A 15 -1.99 -3.66 -8.83
CA PRO A 15 -2.26 -2.34 -8.31
C PRO A 15 -1.25 -2.00 -7.22
N SER A 16 -0.49 -0.94 -7.45
CA SER A 16 0.66 -0.58 -6.63
C SER A 16 0.65 0.90 -6.34
N PHE A 17 1.33 1.28 -5.27
CA PHE A 17 1.50 2.66 -4.88
C PHE A 17 2.19 3.45 -6.00
N HIS A 18 1.78 4.71 -6.16
CA HIS A 18 2.45 5.62 -7.07
C HIS A 18 3.97 5.68 -6.79
N LYS A 19 4.79 5.74 -7.84
CA LYS A 19 6.26 5.81 -7.75
C LYS A 19 6.79 6.98 -6.92
N ASP A 20 6.01 8.05 -6.78
CA ASP A 20 6.39 9.20 -5.95
C ASP A 20 6.48 8.82 -4.47
N TYR A 21 5.85 7.72 -4.05
CA TYR A 21 5.97 7.19 -2.70
C TYR A 21 7.19 6.29 -2.49
N THR A 22 8.03 6.04 -3.50
CA THR A 22 9.18 5.13 -3.38
C THR A 22 10.10 5.50 -2.20
N TYR A 23 10.28 6.78 -1.89
CA TYR A 23 11.08 7.21 -0.72
C TYR A 23 10.49 6.78 0.63
N LEU A 24 9.16 6.63 0.72
CA LEU A 24 8.47 6.09 1.90
C LEU A 24 8.50 4.56 1.88
N LEU A 25 8.18 3.96 0.74
CA LEU A 25 8.08 2.51 0.59
C LEU A 25 9.42 1.82 0.91
N ASN A 26 10.55 2.41 0.50
CA ASN A 26 11.89 1.87 0.79
C ASN A 26 12.23 1.82 2.29
N GLN A 27 11.43 2.45 3.16
CA GLN A 27 11.62 2.42 4.62
C GLN A 27 10.85 1.28 5.29
N LEU A 28 9.98 0.58 4.54
CA LEU A 28 9.17 -0.53 5.02
C LEU A 28 9.63 -1.86 4.39
N PRO A 29 9.55 -2.98 5.14
CA PRO A 29 9.66 -4.30 4.53
C PRO A 29 8.48 -4.57 3.58
N GLN A 30 8.72 -5.36 2.53
CA GLN A 30 7.72 -5.68 1.49
C GLN A 30 6.41 -6.24 2.05
N SER A 31 6.47 -7.02 3.13
CA SER A 31 5.26 -7.56 3.80
C SER A 31 4.34 -6.45 4.28
N LEU A 32 4.90 -5.41 4.92
CA LEU A 32 4.11 -4.27 5.42
C LEU A 32 3.60 -3.39 4.28
N ILE A 33 4.32 -3.28 3.17
CA ILE A 33 3.82 -2.58 1.97
C ILE A 33 2.57 -3.30 1.43
N ASN A 34 2.61 -4.62 1.32
CA ASN A 34 1.48 -5.41 0.85
C ASN A 34 0.27 -5.32 1.79
N ASP A 35 0.51 -5.34 3.10
CA ASP A 35 -0.55 -5.18 4.10
C ASP A 35 -1.13 -3.77 4.12
N ALA A 36 -0.29 -2.75 3.96
CA ALA A 36 -0.69 -1.35 3.82
C ALA A 36 -1.61 -1.15 2.60
N TRP A 37 -1.24 -1.73 1.44
CA TRP A 37 -2.07 -1.72 0.25
C TRP A 37 -3.43 -2.36 0.50
N LYS A 38 -3.44 -3.61 1.00
CA LYS A 38 -4.67 -4.34 1.36
C LYS A 38 -5.54 -3.54 2.31
N HIS A 39 -4.96 -2.88 3.31
CA HIS A 39 -5.72 -2.09 4.27
C HIS A 39 -6.44 -0.92 3.58
N LEU A 40 -5.76 -0.16 2.71
CA LEU A 40 -6.38 0.96 2.00
C LEU A 40 -7.56 0.53 1.12
N ILE A 41 -7.43 -0.60 0.43
CA ILE A 41 -8.47 -1.11 -0.48
C ILE A 41 -9.54 -1.99 0.20
N THR A 42 -9.41 -2.28 1.49
CA THR A 42 -10.42 -3.07 2.24
C THR A 42 -11.05 -2.31 3.41
N ARG A 43 -10.64 -1.06 3.64
CA ARG A 43 -11.09 -0.24 4.77
C ARG A 43 -12.61 -0.04 4.75
N LYS A 44 -13.30 -0.37 5.85
CA LYS A 44 -14.78 -0.32 5.92
C LYS A 44 -15.42 1.06 5.72
N ARG A 45 -14.72 2.17 6.00
CA ARG A 45 -15.30 3.53 5.99
C ARG A 45 -14.89 4.39 4.79
N ILE A 46 -13.63 4.28 4.38
CA ILE A 46 -13.07 5.01 3.23
C ILE A 46 -12.19 4.00 2.50
N LYS A 47 -12.85 3.16 1.69
CA LYS A 47 -12.17 2.23 0.81
C LYS A 47 -11.75 2.99 -0.43
N LEU A 48 -10.45 3.06 -0.68
CA LEU A 48 -9.96 3.51 -1.97
C LEU A 48 -10.12 2.37 -2.98
N THR A 49 -10.51 2.71 -4.20
CA THR A 49 -10.34 1.81 -5.34
C THR A 49 -8.85 1.61 -5.63
N ASN A 50 -8.51 0.56 -6.37
CA ASN A 50 -7.14 0.31 -6.83
C ASN A 50 -6.55 1.53 -7.57
N ILE A 51 -7.39 2.21 -8.35
CA ILE A 51 -7.05 3.40 -9.13
C ILE A 51 -6.77 4.60 -8.21
N GLU A 52 -7.66 4.87 -7.25
CA GLU A 52 -7.44 5.98 -6.31
C GLU A 52 -6.20 5.76 -5.43
N ALA A 53 -5.94 4.50 -5.06
CA ALA A 53 -4.77 4.13 -4.27
C ALA A 53 -3.45 4.20 -5.07
N SER A 54 -3.50 4.12 -6.40
CA SER A 54 -2.33 4.25 -7.28
C SER A 54 -2.03 5.68 -7.70
N TYR A 55 -2.91 6.65 -7.40
CA TYR A 55 -2.66 8.07 -7.62
C TYR A 55 -1.97 8.77 -6.44
N ILE A 56 -1.40 9.95 -6.70
CA ILE A 56 -0.84 10.82 -5.68
C ILE A 56 -1.98 11.44 -4.86
N ASN A 57 -2.08 11.05 -3.59
CA ASN A 57 -3.02 11.56 -2.61
C ASN A 57 -2.33 11.79 -1.25
N SER A 58 -2.50 12.99 -0.69
CA SER A 58 -1.94 13.36 0.62
C SER A 58 -2.39 12.45 1.78
N GLU A 59 -3.58 11.84 1.69
CA GLU A 59 -4.08 10.90 2.71
C GLU A 59 -3.30 9.57 2.68
N ILE A 60 -2.92 9.10 1.49
CA ILE A 60 -2.08 7.90 1.30
C ILE A 60 -0.68 8.19 1.83
N GLU A 61 -0.11 9.35 1.52
CA GLU A 61 1.21 9.75 2.03
C GLU A 61 1.23 9.79 3.57
N SER A 62 0.20 10.43 4.16
CA SER A 62 0.04 10.53 5.61
C SER A 62 -0.20 9.17 6.27
N PHE A 63 -0.88 8.25 5.58
CA PHE A 63 -1.03 6.87 6.00
C PHE A 63 0.31 6.13 6.01
N LEU A 64 1.08 6.17 4.93
CA LEU A 64 2.40 5.53 4.82
C LEU A 64 3.38 6.04 5.88
N LYS A 65 3.41 7.36 6.15
CA LYS A 65 4.23 7.96 7.22
C LYS A 65 3.91 7.36 8.59
N ARG A 66 2.62 7.17 8.91
CA ARG A 66 2.19 6.55 10.18
C ARG A 66 2.61 5.09 10.29
N GLU A 67 2.53 4.33 9.19
CA GLU A 67 2.98 2.93 9.17
C GLU A 67 4.51 2.83 9.37
N ILE A 68 5.29 3.73 8.77
CA ILE A 68 6.75 3.82 8.99
C ILE A 68 7.06 4.13 10.46
N GLU A 69 6.40 5.13 11.04
CA GLU A 69 6.59 5.45 12.46
C GLU A 69 6.25 4.26 13.37
N ARG A 70 5.15 3.57 13.09
CA ARG A 70 4.74 2.38 13.85
C ARG A 70 5.78 1.27 13.74
N TYR A 71 6.26 0.99 12.53
CA TYR A 71 7.31 0.00 12.28
C TYR A 71 8.60 0.35 13.03
N ASN A 72 9.05 1.60 12.96
CA ASN A 72 10.25 2.06 13.66
C ASN A 72 10.12 1.97 15.19
N ARG A 73 8.95 2.35 15.75
CA ARG A 73 8.67 2.21 17.18
C ARG A 73 8.73 0.74 17.62
N GLN A 74 8.16 -0.18 16.84
CA GLN A 74 8.20 -1.61 17.14
C GLN A 74 9.63 -2.16 17.08
N LYS A 75 10.39 -1.80 16.03
CA LYS A 75 11.79 -2.21 15.87
C LYS A 75 12.66 -1.80 17.06
N LEU A 76 12.49 -0.57 17.57
CA LEU A 76 13.20 -0.08 18.74
C LEU A 76 12.83 -0.82 20.04
N GLN A 77 11.60 -1.30 20.15
CA GLN A 77 11.14 -2.07 21.32
C GLN A 77 11.62 -3.51 21.29
N SER A 78 11.76 -4.12 20.10
CA SER A 78 12.24 -5.49 19.93
C SER A 78 13.75 -5.67 20.10
N SER A 79 14.52 -4.58 20.21
CA SER A 79 15.96 -4.59 20.44
C SER A 79 16.38 -4.33 21.90
N LYS A 80 15.41 -4.25 22.83
CA LYS A 80 15.66 -4.20 24.28
C LYS A 80 15.47 -5.57 24.90
#